data_AF-A0A655AHU9-F1
#
_entry.id   AF-A0A655AHU9-F1
#
_cell.length_a   1.000
_cell.length_b   1.000
_cell.length_c   1.000
_cell.angle_alpha   90.00
_cell.angle_beta   90.00
_cell.angle_gamma   90.00
#
_symmetry.space_group_name_H-M   'P 1'
#
loop_
_entity.id
_entity.type
_entity.pdbx_description
1 polymer ?
#
loop_
_entity_poly.entity_id
_entity_poly.type
_entity_poly.pdbx_seq_one_letter_code
_entity_poly.pdbx_strand_id
1 'polypeptide(L)' 'MAPRVGSSAEDDGYLVTLTTDMNDDASYCLVFDAARPGDGPICKLALPERISSGTHSAWVPGAELRRWDHAESPAAAVGL' A
#
# COMPACT_ATOMS: atom_id res chain seq x y z
N MET A 1 -3.88 -5.52 5.44
CA MET A 1 -5.24 -5.17 4.98
C MET A 1 -5.49 -3.72 5.38
N ALA A 2 -6.04 -2.92 4.46
CA ALA A 2 -6.43 -1.53 4.69
C ALA A 2 -7.96 -1.44 4.62
N PRO A 3 -8.67 -1.18 5.73
CA PRO A 3 -10.12 -1.17 5.73
C PRO A 3 -10.65 0.01 4.91
N ARG A 4 -11.80 -0.17 4.26
CA ARG A 4 -12.54 0.94 3.65
C ARG A 4 -13.01 1.90 4.75
N VAL A 5 -13.11 3.20 4.43
CA VAL A 5 -13.74 4.16 5.34
C VAL A 5 -15.18 3.72 5.62
N GLY A 6 -15.50 3.49 6.89
CA GLY A 6 -16.81 2.98 7.29
C GLY A 6 -17.03 1.48 7.06
N SER A 7 -15.94 0.72 6.88
CA SER A 7 -15.98 -0.73 6.69
C SER A 7 -16.87 -1.44 7.72
N SER A 8 -17.72 -2.36 7.24
CA SER A 8 -18.66 -3.12 8.08
C SER A 8 -18.42 -4.63 8.07
N ALA A 9 -17.46 -5.12 7.29
CA ALA A 9 -17.11 -6.53 7.16
C ALA A 9 -15.60 -6.72 7.20
N GLU A 10 -15.13 -7.91 7.59
CA GLU A 10 -13.71 -8.24 7.72
C GLU A 10 -12.92 -8.00 6.42
N ASP A 11 -13.55 -8.26 5.29
CA ASP A 11 -13.01 -8.16 3.93
C ASP A 11 -13.45 -6.89 3.18
N ASP A 12 -14.20 -5.98 3.82
CA ASP A 12 -14.57 -4.69 3.21
C ASP A 12 -13.39 -3.70 3.29
N GLY A 13 -12.46 -3.88 2.37
CA GLY A 13 -11.24 -3.09 2.29
C GLY A 13 -10.35 -3.54 1.15
N TYR A 14 -9.05 -3.35 1.36
CA TYR A 14 -8.04 -3.53 0.32
C TYR A 14 -6.87 -4.37 0.83
N LEU A 15 -6.35 -5.24 -0.03
CA LEU A 15 -5.03 -5.84 0.17
C LEU A 15 -4.01 -5.02 -0.60
N VAL A 16 -2.95 -4.60 0.08
CA VAL A 16 -1.84 -3.83 -0.50
C VAL A 16 -0.60 -4.69 -0.38
N THR A 17 0.14 -4.83 -1.49
CA THR A 17 1.39 -5.57 -1.51
C THR A 17 2.38 -4.92 -2.47
N LEU A 18 3.66 -5.22 -2.28
CA LEU A 18 4.73 -4.82 -3.18
C LEU A 18 5.21 -6.05 -3.94
N THR A 19 5.40 -5.91 -5.24
CA THR A 19 5.91 -6.98 -6.09
C THR A 19 7.09 -6.49 -6.92
N THR A 20 7.95 -7.43 -7.31
CA THR A 20 9.03 -7.20 -8.26
C THR A 20 8.82 -8.15 -9.43
N ASP A 21 8.64 -7.56 -10.61
CA ASP A 21 8.66 -8.29 -11.88
C ASP A 21 10.10 -8.46 -12.32
N MET A 22 10.58 -9.70 -12.28
CA MET A 22 11.97 -10.03 -12.63
C MET A 22 12.23 -10.05 -14.13
N ASN A 23 11.19 -10.13 -14.97
CA ASN A 23 11.35 -10.09 -16.43
C ASN A 23 11.58 -8.66 -16.90
N ASP A 24 10.84 -7.72 -16.30
CA ASP A 24 10.86 -6.30 -16.67
C ASP A 24 11.81 -5.47 -15.79
N ASP A 25 12.50 -6.09 -14.82
CA ASP A 25 13.35 -5.45 -13.79
C ASP A 25 12.67 -4.25 -13.13
N ALA A 26 11.38 -4.40 -12.80
CA ALA A 26 10.52 -3.33 -12.31
C ALA A 26 9.76 -3.74 -11.06
N SER A 27 9.43 -2.78 -10.19
CA SER A 27 8.63 -3.03 -8.99
C SER A 27 7.32 -2.25 -9.02
N TYR A 28 6.29 -2.82 -8.39
CA TYR A 28 4.95 -2.25 -8.34
C TYR A 28 4.35 -2.34 -6.94
N CYS A 29 3.58 -1.32 -6.55
CA CYS A 29 2.60 -1.43 -5.48
C CYS A 29 1.27 -1.87 -6.09
N LEU A 30 0.75 -3.00 -5.63
CA LEU A 30 -0.50 -3.58 -6.10
C LEU A 30 -1.58 -3.41 -5.04
N VAL A 31 -2.77 -3.00 -5.47
CA VAL A 31 -3.97 -2.90 -4.62
C VAL A 31 -5.03 -3.83 -5.17
N PHE A 32 -5.61 -4.66 -4.31
CA PHE A 32 -6.68 -5.60 -4.63
C PHE A 32 -7.94 -5.25 -3.83
N ASP A 33 -9.11 -5.58 -4.40
CA ASP A 33 -10.34 -5.71 -3.63
C ASP A 33 -10.20 -6.93 -2.70
N ALA A 34 -10.26 -6.71 -1.38
CA ALA A 34 -10.01 -7.78 -0.41
C ALA A 34 -11.08 -8.88 -0.43
N ALA A 35 -12.31 -8.59 -0.86
CA ALA A 35 -13.37 -9.58 -1.01
C ALA A 35 -13.19 -10.44 -2.28
N ARG A 36 -12.40 -9.97 -3.26
CA ARG A 36 -12.25 -10.60 -4.58
C ARG A 36 -10.79 -10.56 -5.09
N PRO A 37 -9.82 -11.11 -4.34
CA PRO A 37 -8.41 -11.05 -4.74
C PRO A 37 -8.12 -11.79 -6.05
N GLY A 38 -8.95 -12.78 -6.41
CA GLY A 38 -8.82 -13.55 -7.66
C GLY A 38 -9.11 -12.76 -8.94
N ASP A 39 -9.81 -11.62 -8.85
CA ASP A 39 -10.10 -10.75 -10.00
C ASP A 39 -8.86 -9.97 -10.48
N GLY A 40 -7.75 -10.05 -9.73
CA GLY A 40 -6.53 -9.31 -9.99
C GLY A 40 -6.50 -7.93 -9.30
N PRO A 41 -5.41 -7.16 -9.49
CA PRO A 41 -5.27 -5.86 -8.84
C PRO A 41 -6.21 -4.83 -9.48
N ILE A 42 -6.94 -4.09 -8.63
CA ILE A 42 -7.74 -2.93 -9.04
C ILE A 42 -6.87 -1.69 -9.29
N CYS A 43 -5.62 -1.69 -8.81
CA CYS A 43 -4.61 -0.69 -9.12
C CYS A 43 -3.21 -1.33 -9.16
N LYS A 44 -2.42 -0.97 -10.17
CA LYS A 44 -1.00 -1.32 -10.32
C LYS A 44 -0.21 -0.02 -10.43
N LEU A 45 0.43 0.39 -9.33
CA LEU A 45 1.26 1.59 -9.26
C LEU A 45 2.72 1.22 -9.51
N ALA A 46 3.31 1.75 -10.58
CA ALA A 46 4.74 1.60 -10.85
C ALA A 46 5.56 2.35 -9.80
N LEU A 47 6.56 1.67 -9.23
CA LEU A 47 7.55 2.31 -8.37
C LEU A 47 8.68 2.89 -9.24
N PRO A 48 9.28 4.02 -8.84
CA PRO A 48 10.33 4.67 -9.63
C PRO A 48 11.62 3.84 -9.68
N GLU A 49 11.79 2.88 -8.76
CA GLU A 49 12.99 2.05 -8.62
C GLU A 49 12.61 0.64 -8.18
N ARG A 50 13.51 -0.33 -8.45
CA ARG A 50 13.37 -1.70 -7.97
C ARG A 50 13.59 -1.77 -6.46
N ILE A 51 12.68 -2.43 -5.76
CA ILE A 51 12.81 -2.65 -4.32
C ILE A 51 13.53 -3.96 -4.01
N SER A 52 14.25 -3.97 -2.89
CA SER A 52 14.80 -5.20 -2.29
C SER A 52 13.69 -6.08 -1.69
N SER A 53 14.04 -7.34 -1.39
CA SER A 53 13.15 -8.19 -0.60
C SER A 53 12.93 -7.58 0.79
N GLY A 54 11.68 -7.25 1.11
CA GLY A 54 11.29 -6.76 2.43
C GLY A 54 11.11 -7.89 3.45
N THR A 55 10.71 -7.52 4.66
CA THR A 55 10.24 -8.47 5.70
C THR A 55 8.75 -8.26 5.95
N HIS A 56 8.39 -7.36 6.86
CA HIS A 56 7.01 -7.09 7.25
C HIS A 56 6.67 -5.61 7.04
N SER A 57 5.40 -5.33 6.80
CA SER A 57 4.83 -3.99 6.76
C SER A 57 3.42 -4.00 7.36
N ALA A 58 2.93 -2.83 7.72
CA ALA A 58 1.57 -2.65 8.24
C ALA A 58 0.92 -1.43 7.58
N TRP A 59 -0.40 -1.48 7.46
CA TRP A 59 -1.20 -0.32 7.11
C TRP A 59 -1.52 0.48 8.38
N VAL A 60 -1.46 1.81 8.28
CA VAL A 60 -1.87 2.73 9.34
C VAL A 60 -2.73 3.82 8.70
N PRO A 61 -3.96 4.08 9.19
CA PRO A 61 -4.77 5.19 8.71
C PRO A 61 -4.03 6.53 8.86
N GLY A 62 -4.14 7.41 7.87
CA GLY A 62 -3.45 8.71 7.89
C GLY A 62 -3.76 9.54 9.14
N ALA A 63 -5.01 9.49 9.63
CA ALA A 63 -5.42 10.20 10.85
C ALA A 63 -4.69 9.74 12.14
N GLU A 64 -4.07 8.54 12.12
CA GLU A 64 -3.27 8.01 13.22
C GLU A 64 -1.78 8.34 13.07
N LEU A 65 -1.35 8.79 11.90
CA LEU A 65 0.02 9.21 11.63
C LEU A 65 0.22 10.68 12.03
N ARG A 66 1.28 10.94 12.80
CA ARG A 66 1.64 12.32 13.18
C ARG A 66 1.96 13.14 11.92
N ARG A 67 1.46 14.37 11.87
CA ARG A 67 1.73 15.35 10.80
C ARG A 67 1.24 14.93 9.41
N TRP A 68 0.37 13.92 9.32
CA TRP A 68 -0.16 13.44 8.04
C TRP A 68 -0.82 14.53 7.18
N ASP A 69 -1.47 15.49 7.83
CA ASP A 69 -2.23 16.58 7.22
C ASP A 69 -1.39 17.75 6.70
N HIS A 70 -0.14 17.85 7.11
CA HIS A 70 0.72 19.02 6.82
C HIS A 70 2.13 18.66 6.36
N ALA A 71 2.55 17.39 6.44
CA ALA A 71 3.83 16.94 5.90
C ALA A 71 3.69 16.56 4.43
N GLU A 72 4.41 17.27 3.55
CA GLU A 72 4.40 16.99 2.11
C GLU A 72 5.32 15.83 1.69
N SER A 73 6.07 15.23 2.63
CA SER A 73 6.89 14.05 2.36
C SER A 73 6.86 13.05 3.51
N PRO A 74 7.04 11.74 3.22
CA PRO A 74 7.16 10.72 4.26
C PRO A 74 8.31 10.98 5.23
N ALA A 75 9.45 11.49 4.73
CA ALA A 75 10.60 11.86 5.55
C ALA A 75 10.23 12.99 6.54
N ALA A 76 9.60 14.05 6.05
CA ALA A 76 9.14 15.16 6.90
C ALA A 76 8.11 14.72 7.95
N ALA A 77 7.24 13.75 7.60
CA ALA A 77 6.24 13.20 8.52
C ALA A 77 6.87 12.48 9.73
N VAL A 78 8.04 11.86 9.55
CA VAL A 78 8.80 11.19 10.63
C VAL A 78 9.93 12.05 11.22
N GLY A 79 10.10 13.29 10.75
CA GLY A 79 11.12 14.22 11.25
C GLY A 79 12.53 13.96 10.73
N LEU A 80 12.65 13.37 9.53
CA LEU A 80 13.89 13.21 8.76
C LEU A 80 14.05 14.34 7.73
#